data_AF-A0A1F2P8J1-F1
#
_entry.id   AF-A0A1F2P8J1-F1
#
_cell.length_a   1.000
_cell.length_b   1.000
_cell.length_c   1.000
_cell.angle_alpha   90.00
_cell.angle_beta   90.00
_cell.angle_gamma   90.00
#
_symmetry.space_group_name_H-M   'P 1'
#
loop_
_entity.id
_entity.type
_entity.pdbx_description
1 polymer ?
#
loop_
_entity_poly.entity_id
_entity_poly.type
_entity_poly.pdbx_seq_one_letter_code
_entity_poly.pdbx_strand_id
1 'polypeptide(L)'
;MTDLIFAADMADGYALVNRRLLSDGVIRRSNRGDTKFLPDILLVIKSPELVLSRFAPNIPSQLENLDSTWVILGDEGGETYSDRIQSPIDQTTIGIELLKKYPYTRRFSYSIARPWDVEGDMPPALMEVYLQGIEGALHITGFARSIDTCNYLNLNLLWLSKLQKRIADRTGLKCGSIALMIVNAHYYLRDEDIIKKIMDVEEIPPTEDAKLIRAKTIPIGWRETLELVYHEGYEDETQWGEVFERQGRAKFGHRVLLGIENPLEEMIDDMAPFTKSYGEEYAARYVIGFPEVKIEDGEVYTYASRARGDPDDERWFERERVDQLAAVVSRLKEDRWTRRAFVTISRPWDIVLDEPACLRSYVFQAIDDETLGLTLFMRSNDAYGATHANQYGFARLLWWVARETGFKKCRMTLLSCNMHIYGDSWDAVGNLLRPEMPTTRERLGICD
;
A
#
# COMPACT_ATOMS: atom_id res chain seq x y z
N MET A 1 -1.12 -4.39 -16.09
CA MET A 1 -1.72 -5.44 -15.25
C MET A 1 -1.02 -5.37 -13.91
N THR A 2 -1.74 -5.41 -12.78
CA THR A 2 -1.14 -5.56 -11.43
C THR A 2 -0.29 -6.83 -11.43
N ASP A 3 0.79 -6.97 -10.68
CA ASP A 3 1.65 -8.16 -10.74
C ASP A 3 2.21 -8.53 -9.38
N LEU A 4 2.50 -9.80 -9.17
CA LEU A 4 3.12 -10.34 -7.95
C LEU A 4 4.29 -11.21 -8.38
N ILE A 5 5.48 -10.88 -7.88
CA ILE A 5 6.73 -11.57 -8.22
C ILE A 5 7.37 -12.09 -6.94
N PHE A 6 7.68 -13.39 -6.89
CA PHE A 6 8.45 -13.99 -5.81
C PHE A 6 9.90 -14.28 -6.23
N ALA A 7 10.86 -13.74 -5.47
CA ALA A 7 12.27 -13.96 -5.69
C ALA A 7 12.93 -14.66 -4.49
N ALA A 8 13.92 -15.51 -4.78
CA ALA A 8 14.71 -16.17 -3.74
C ALA A 8 15.49 -15.14 -2.91
N ASP A 9 16.17 -14.21 -3.60
CA ASP A 9 16.95 -13.14 -3.01
C ASP A 9 16.80 -11.81 -3.79
N MET A 10 17.49 -10.75 -3.34
CA MET A 10 17.39 -9.43 -3.96
C MET A 10 17.99 -9.37 -5.37
N ALA A 11 19.01 -10.18 -5.68
CA ALA A 11 19.63 -10.19 -7.00
C ALA A 11 18.68 -10.80 -8.03
N ASP A 12 17.98 -11.87 -7.66
CA ASP A 12 16.91 -12.47 -8.46
C ASP A 12 15.74 -11.50 -8.60
N GLY A 13 15.34 -10.83 -7.52
CA GLY A 13 14.26 -9.83 -7.56
C GLY A 13 14.55 -8.68 -8.53
N TYR A 14 15.80 -8.19 -8.56
CA TYR A 14 16.26 -7.21 -9.53
C TYR A 14 16.15 -7.73 -10.97
N ALA A 15 16.59 -8.96 -11.20
CA ALA A 15 16.58 -9.56 -12.53
C ALA A 15 15.15 -9.81 -13.04
N LEU A 16 14.29 -10.39 -12.20
CA LEU A 16 12.89 -10.70 -12.52
C LEU A 16 12.09 -9.45 -12.90
N VAL A 17 12.17 -8.38 -12.08
CA VAL A 17 11.42 -7.14 -12.36
C VAL A 17 11.91 -6.47 -13.65
N ASN A 18 13.22 -6.34 -13.84
CA ASN A 18 13.76 -5.69 -15.03
C ASN A 18 13.49 -6.50 -16.31
N ARG A 19 13.50 -7.84 -16.23
CA ARG A 19 13.10 -8.71 -17.35
C ARG A 19 11.61 -8.59 -17.66
N ARG A 20 10.74 -8.55 -16.66
CA ARG A 20 9.30 -8.33 -16.85
C ARG A 20 9.03 -7.01 -17.56
N LEU A 21 9.76 -5.95 -17.17
CA LEU A 21 9.74 -4.67 -17.88
C LEU A 21 10.25 -4.79 -19.32
N LEU A 22 11.33 -5.53 -19.56
CA LEU A 22 11.89 -5.75 -20.89
C LEU A 22 10.91 -6.52 -21.80
N SER A 23 10.19 -7.52 -21.30
CA SER A 23 9.26 -8.33 -22.10
C SER A 23 7.91 -7.64 -22.30
N ASP A 24 7.32 -7.13 -21.21
CA ASP A 24 5.90 -6.76 -21.18
C ASP A 24 5.68 -5.25 -21.02
N GLY A 25 6.75 -4.52 -20.70
CA GLY A 25 6.66 -3.09 -20.44
C GLY A 25 6.34 -2.27 -21.68
N VAL A 26 5.59 -1.19 -21.48
CA VAL A 26 5.21 -0.25 -22.53
C VAL A 26 6.13 0.97 -22.52
N ILE A 27 6.45 1.48 -23.71
CA ILE A 27 7.25 2.70 -23.84
C ILE A 27 6.40 3.89 -23.39
N ARG A 28 6.96 4.71 -22.50
CA ARG A 28 6.37 5.95 -22.03
C ARG A 28 7.35 7.10 -22.08
N ARG A 29 6.89 8.19 -22.66
CA ARG A 29 7.61 9.46 -22.67
C ARG A 29 7.66 10.04 -21.26
N SER A 30 8.79 10.67 -20.94
CA SER A 30 8.97 11.41 -19.69
C SER A 30 9.92 12.56 -19.95
N ASN A 31 9.76 13.64 -19.17
CA ASN A 31 10.64 14.82 -19.24
C ASN A 31 12.12 14.50 -18.95
N ARG A 32 12.41 13.33 -18.34
CA ARG A 32 13.76 12.84 -18.04
C ARG A 32 14.28 11.79 -19.05
N GLY A 33 13.58 11.62 -20.17
CA GLY A 33 13.85 10.62 -21.20
C GLY A 33 12.85 9.47 -21.19
N ASP A 34 12.67 8.85 -22.35
CA ASP A 34 11.72 7.75 -22.54
C ASP A 34 12.07 6.56 -21.65
N THR A 35 11.03 5.87 -21.19
CA THR A 35 11.11 4.77 -20.24
C THR A 35 10.33 3.56 -20.74
N LYS A 36 10.72 2.37 -20.31
CA LYS A 36 9.86 1.18 -20.38
C LYS A 36 9.22 0.96 -19.02
N PHE A 37 7.90 0.79 -18.97
CA PHE A 37 7.11 0.90 -17.75
C PHE A 37 6.10 -0.24 -17.57
N LEU A 38 5.90 -0.65 -16.32
CA LEU A 38 4.78 -1.49 -15.85
C LEU A 38 4.18 -0.91 -14.56
N PRO A 39 2.84 -0.92 -14.42
CA PRO A 39 2.16 -0.52 -13.20
C PRO A 39 2.09 -1.64 -12.17
N ASP A 40 2.08 -1.26 -10.89
CA ASP A 40 1.59 -2.06 -9.76
C ASP A 40 2.23 -3.46 -9.60
N ILE A 41 3.54 -3.49 -9.41
CA ILE A 41 4.28 -4.73 -9.13
C ILE A 41 4.53 -4.84 -7.62
N LEU A 42 4.06 -5.92 -6.99
CA LEU A 42 4.52 -6.33 -5.67
C LEU A 42 5.65 -7.34 -5.82
N LEU A 43 6.86 -6.93 -5.47
CA LEU A 43 8.02 -7.82 -5.40
C LEU A 43 8.16 -8.35 -3.98
N VAL A 44 8.25 -9.67 -3.83
CA VAL A 44 8.49 -10.36 -2.56
C VAL A 44 9.84 -11.08 -2.63
N ILE A 45 10.72 -10.80 -1.66
CA ILE A 45 12.01 -11.45 -1.50
C ILE A 45 11.92 -12.39 -0.28
N LYS A 46 12.13 -13.69 -0.50
CA LYS A 46 12.05 -14.69 0.59
C LYS A 46 13.24 -14.60 1.54
N SER A 47 14.45 -14.51 1.00
CA SER A 47 15.68 -14.36 1.81
C SER A 47 16.03 -12.88 2.03
N PRO A 48 16.10 -12.40 3.29
CA PRO A 48 16.48 -11.02 3.58
C PRO A 48 18.00 -10.77 3.43
N GLU A 49 18.77 -11.76 2.97
CA GLU A 49 20.23 -11.66 2.82
C GLU A 49 20.65 -10.57 1.82
N LEU A 50 21.77 -9.91 2.13
CA LEU A 50 22.31 -8.79 1.36
C LEU A 50 23.04 -9.32 0.11
N VAL A 51 22.29 -9.72 -0.91
CA VAL A 51 22.84 -10.18 -2.20
C VAL A 51 22.57 -9.14 -3.28
N LEU A 52 23.62 -8.53 -3.81
CA LEU A 52 23.47 -7.57 -4.91
C LEU A 52 23.55 -8.26 -6.25
N SER A 53 22.69 -7.82 -7.18
CA SER A 53 22.84 -8.22 -8.57
C SER A 53 24.14 -7.67 -9.13
N ARG A 54 24.98 -8.56 -9.67
CA ARG A 54 26.20 -8.18 -10.40
C ARG A 54 25.93 -7.34 -11.66
N PHE A 55 24.68 -7.28 -12.10
CA PHE A 55 24.25 -6.49 -13.26
C PHE A 55 23.77 -5.09 -12.87
N ALA A 56 23.55 -4.83 -11.58
CA ALA A 56 23.18 -3.51 -11.13
C ALA A 56 24.37 -2.54 -11.31
N PRO A 57 24.14 -1.32 -11.82
CA PRO A 57 25.20 -0.36 -12.11
C PRO A 57 25.75 0.32 -10.84
N ASN A 58 25.32 -0.10 -9.65
CA ASN A 58 25.67 0.54 -8.39
C ASN A 58 27.09 0.21 -7.95
N ILE A 59 27.81 1.21 -7.44
CA ILE A 59 29.20 1.05 -6.96
C ILE A 59 29.24 0.77 -5.45
N PRO A 60 30.27 0.06 -4.94
CA PRO A 60 30.36 -0.31 -3.52
C PRO A 60 30.22 0.84 -2.53
N SER A 61 30.74 2.03 -2.85
CA SER A 61 30.66 3.21 -1.98
C SER A 61 29.23 3.71 -1.75
N GLN A 62 28.31 3.50 -2.71
CA GLN A 62 26.87 3.81 -2.51
C GLN A 62 26.23 2.88 -1.47
N LEU A 63 26.79 1.69 -1.28
CA LEU A 63 26.28 0.70 -0.33
C LEU A 63 26.72 0.99 1.11
N GLU A 64 27.84 1.68 1.28
CA GLU A 64 28.38 2.06 2.58
C GLU A 64 27.54 3.17 3.23
N ASN A 65 27.03 4.10 2.42
CA ASN A 65 26.14 5.18 2.86
C ASN A 65 24.89 5.25 1.98
N LEU A 66 23.93 4.35 2.21
CA LEU A 66 22.67 4.33 1.46
C LEU A 66 21.82 5.57 1.72
N ASP A 67 21.89 6.15 2.91
CA ASP A 67 21.05 7.30 3.27
C ASP A 67 21.41 8.53 2.45
N SER A 68 22.69 8.71 2.10
CA SER A 68 23.13 9.78 1.19
C SER A 68 22.70 9.58 -0.27
N THR A 69 22.20 8.39 -0.63
CA THR A 69 21.58 8.15 -1.95
C THR A 69 20.16 8.71 -2.01
N TRP A 70 19.45 8.73 -0.88
CA TRP A 70 18.02 9.06 -0.81
C TRP A 70 17.78 10.47 -0.32
N VAL A 71 18.38 11.45 -0.99
CA VAL A 71 18.19 12.86 -0.66
C VAL A 71 16.93 13.40 -1.35
N ILE A 72 15.97 13.79 -0.52
CA ILE A 72 14.74 14.49 -0.87
C ILE A 72 15.05 15.98 -0.79
N LEU A 73 15.04 16.68 -1.93
CA LEU A 73 15.26 18.12 -1.93
C LEU A 73 13.94 18.85 -1.68
N GLY A 74 13.91 19.67 -0.63
CA GLY A 74 12.84 20.61 -0.32
C GLY A 74 13.35 22.05 -0.29
N ASP A 75 12.45 22.97 0.04
CA ASP A 75 12.72 24.42 0.07
C ASP A 75 13.78 24.81 1.11
N GLU A 76 13.93 24.01 2.18
CA GLU A 76 14.83 24.27 3.32
C GLU A 76 16.14 23.43 3.29
N GLY A 77 16.37 22.64 2.25
CA GLY A 77 17.53 21.76 2.13
C GLY A 77 17.19 20.32 1.72
N GLY A 78 18.18 19.42 1.82
CA GLY A 78 18.01 18.01 1.51
C GLY A 78 17.78 17.16 2.76
N GLU A 79 16.68 16.41 2.83
CA GLU A 79 16.41 15.41 3.87
C GLU A 79 16.64 14.00 3.33
N THR A 80 17.10 13.08 4.17
CA THR A 80 17.18 11.66 3.81
C THR A 80 15.95 10.88 4.29
N TYR A 81 15.76 9.65 3.78
CA TYR A 81 14.78 8.73 4.37
C TYR A 81 15.04 8.51 5.86
N SER A 82 16.30 8.44 6.28
CA SER A 82 16.68 8.28 7.70
C SER A 82 16.30 9.50 8.56
N ASP A 83 16.45 10.72 8.04
CA ASP A 83 16.02 11.92 8.77
C ASP A 83 14.50 11.90 8.99
N ARG A 84 13.74 11.53 7.95
CA ARG A 84 12.27 11.50 8.01
C ARG A 84 11.67 10.38 8.85
N ILE A 85 12.41 9.31 9.13
CA ILE A 85 11.96 8.31 10.12
C ILE A 85 12.30 8.71 11.56
N GLN A 86 13.12 9.74 11.77
CA GLN A 86 13.53 10.24 13.08
C GLN A 86 12.85 11.56 13.48
N SER A 87 12.40 12.36 12.52
CA SER A 87 11.79 13.68 12.73
C SER A 87 10.40 13.78 12.08
N PRO A 88 9.41 14.42 12.74
CA PRO A 88 9.47 15.12 14.04
C PRO A 88 9.43 14.20 15.26
N ILE A 89 9.27 12.90 15.05
CA ILE A 89 9.22 11.89 16.11
C ILE A 89 10.07 10.68 15.72
N ASP A 90 10.80 10.11 16.69
CA ASP A 90 11.61 8.91 16.48
C ASP A 90 10.73 7.66 16.37
N GLN A 91 10.21 7.45 15.16
CA GLN A 91 9.38 6.29 14.82
C GLN A 91 10.14 4.97 15.03
N THR A 92 11.48 4.98 14.95
CA THR A 92 12.27 3.75 15.10
C THR A 92 12.28 3.28 16.54
N THR A 93 12.58 4.16 17.47
CA THR A 93 12.61 3.80 18.89
C THR A 93 11.23 3.40 19.38
N ILE A 94 10.19 4.17 19.02
CA ILE A 94 8.82 3.88 19.44
C ILE A 94 8.33 2.56 18.86
N GLY A 95 8.58 2.30 17.57
CA GLY A 95 8.16 1.06 16.92
C GLY A 95 8.87 -0.19 17.48
N ILE A 96 10.13 -0.07 17.90
CA ILE A 96 10.86 -1.16 18.56
C ILE A 96 10.23 -1.49 19.91
N GLU A 97 9.92 -0.48 20.72
CA GLU A 97 9.25 -0.72 22.02
C GLU A 97 7.84 -1.30 21.81
N LEU A 98 7.14 -0.86 20.76
CA LEU A 98 5.85 -1.42 20.40
C LEU A 98 5.94 -2.90 20.01
N LEU A 99 6.92 -3.29 19.18
CA LEU A 99 7.14 -4.69 18.80
C LEU A 99 7.59 -5.57 19.97
N LYS A 100 8.38 -5.04 20.91
CA LYS A 100 8.74 -5.79 22.14
C LYS A 100 7.53 -6.06 23.01
N LYS A 101 6.61 -5.10 23.10
CA LYS A 101 5.39 -5.23 23.91
C LYS A 101 4.35 -6.11 23.22
N TYR A 102 4.14 -5.89 21.92
CA TYR A 102 3.16 -6.58 21.08
C TYR A 102 3.83 -6.98 19.75
N PRO A 103 4.47 -8.17 19.67
CA PRO A 103 5.15 -8.63 18.46
C PRO A 103 4.26 -8.66 17.21
N TYR A 104 2.96 -8.89 17.41
CA TYR A 104 1.92 -8.92 16.39
C TYR A 104 1.31 -7.54 16.05
N THR A 105 1.86 -6.45 16.59
CA THR A 105 1.28 -5.12 16.40
C THR A 105 1.08 -4.78 14.92
N ARG A 106 -0.11 -4.25 14.62
CA ARG A 106 -0.46 -3.79 13.27
C ARG A 106 -0.18 -2.30 13.07
N ARG A 107 0.38 -1.61 14.07
CA ARG A 107 0.50 -0.15 14.10
C ARG A 107 1.87 0.38 13.69
N PHE A 108 2.90 -0.46 13.61
CA PHE A 108 4.25 0.03 13.29
C PHE A 108 4.42 0.26 11.77
N SER A 109 4.41 1.54 11.40
CA SER A 109 4.69 1.98 10.03
C SER A 109 5.46 3.29 10.04
N TYR A 110 6.50 3.38 9.22
CA TYR A 110 7.24 4.59 8.96
C TYR A 110 6.55 5.42 7.88
N SER A 111 6.20 6.66 8.22
CA SER A 111 5.75 7.67 7.27
C SER A 111 6.98 8.45 6.76
N ILE A 112 7.35 8.28 5.48
CA ILE A 112 8.50 8.96 4.84
C ILE A 112 8.00 10.13 3.99
N ALA A 113 6.93 9.95 3.23
CA ALA A 113 6.30 11.04 2.50
C ALA A 113 5.71 12.09 3.47
N ARG A 114 5.67 13.33 3.01
CA ARG A 114 5.09 14.48 3.71
C ARG A 114 4.03 15.13 2.81
N PRO A 115 3.02 15.81 3.39
CA PRO A 115 1.92 16.38 2.60
C PRO A 115 2.39 17.31 1.47
N TRP A 116 3.38 18.16 1.74
CA TRP A 116 3.92 19.11 0.75
C TRP A 116 4.79 18.48 -0.34
N ASP A 117 5.20 17.22 -0.20
CA ASP A 117 6.03 16.57 -1.21
C ASP A 117 5.31 16.46 -2.57
N VAL A 118 3.98 16.40 -2.58
CA VAL A 118 3.17 16.37 -3.82
C VAL A 118 3.40 17.63 -4.67
N GLU A 119 3.72 18.76 -4.03
CA GLU A 119 4.05 20.05 -4.64
C GLU A 119 5.54 20.15 -4.97
N GLY A 120 6.38 19.26 -4.44
CA GLY A 120 7.81 19.24 -4.67
C GLY A 120 8.21 18.69 -6.04
N ASP A 121 9.45 18.99 -6.45
CA ASP A 121 10.00 18.50 -7.71
C ASP A 121 10.64 17.12 -7.62
N MET A 122 11.24 16.81 -6.47
CA MET A 122 11.89 15.53 -6.18
C MET A 122 11.33 14.89 -4.90
N PRO A 123 10.03 14.56 -4.88
CA PRO A 123 9.43 13.87 -3.73
C PRO A 123 10.08 12.51 -3.48
N PRO A 124 10.00 11.96 -2.27
CA PRO A 124 10.49 10.61 -1.98
C PRO A 124 9.86 9.58 -2.92
N ALA A 125 10.67 8.63 -3.37
CA ALA A 125 10.18 7.51 -4.17
C ALA A 125 9.53 6.43 -3.28
N LEU A 126 10.19 6.09 -2.17
CA LEU A 126 9.68 5.24 -1.11
C LEU A 126 8.89 6.10 -0.12
N MET A 127 7.58 5.89 -0.04
CA MET A 127 6.67 6.76 0.70
C MET A 127 6.36 6.27 2.12
N GLU A 128 6.26 4.96 2.29
CA GLU A 128 5.86 4.32 3.54
C GLU A 128 6.59 2.99 3.69
N VAL A 129 6.87 2.59 4.94
CA VAL A 129 7.42 1.27 5.25
C VAL A 129 6.72 0.67 6.45
N TYR A 130 6.01 -0.44 6.23
CA TYR A 130 5.27 -1.16 7.27
C TYR A 130 6.06 -2.36 7.80
N LEU A 131 5.98 -2.61 9.10
CA LEU A 131 6.60 -3.76 9.77
C LEU A 131 5.61 -4.51 10.65
N GLN A 132 5.67 -5.84 10.59
CA GLN A 132 4.86 -6.73 11.43
C GLN A 132 5.66 -7.98 11.83
N GLY A 133 5.59 -8.37 13.10
CA GLY A 133 6.01 -9.70 13.53
C GLY A 133 4.93 -10.73 13.22
N ILE A 134 5.29 -11.81 12.52
CA ILE A 134 4.43 -12.95 12.21
C ILE A 134 5.23 -14.20 12.52
N GLU A 135 4.69 -15.08 13.37
CA GLU A 135 5.32 -16.36 13.75
C GLU A 135 6.81 -16.23 14.19
N GLY A 136 7.14 -15.14 14.89
CA GLY A 136 8.50 -14.88 15.39
C GLY A 136 9.50 -14.30 14.36
N ALA A 137 9.03 -14.01 13.13
CA ALA A 137 9.80 -13.32 12.11
C ALA A 137 9.24 -11.91 11.86
N LEU A 138 10.11 -10.91 11.77
CA LEU A 138 9.77 -9.53 11.43
C LEU A 138 9.73 -9.38 9.91
N HIS A 139 8.55 -9.18 9.34
CA HIS A 139 8.34 -8.91 7.92
C HIS A 139 8.31 -7.40 7.67
N ILE A 140 8.88 -6.96 6.54
CA ILE A 140 8.93 -5.54 6.15
C ILE A 140 8.28 -5.35 4.77
N THR A 141 7.52 -4.27 4.58
CA THR A 141 6.85 -3.95 3.32
C THR A 141 7.03 -2.47 2.99
N GLY A 142 7.76 -2.16 1.93
CA GLY A 142 7.86 -0.81 1.39
C GLY A 142 6.76 -0.49 0.38
N PHE A 143 6.32 0.76 0.35
CA PHE A 143 5.42 1.30 -0.68
C PHE A 143 6.09 2.43 -1.44
N ALA A 144 6.33 2.22 -2.73
CA ALA A 144 7.00 3.19 -3.59
C ALA A 144 6.09 3.65 -4.73
N ARG A 145 5.94 4.98 -4.87
CA ARG A 145 5.18 5.58 -5.98
C ARG A 145 5.85 5.33 -7.35
N SER A 146 7.16 5.17 -7.37
CA SER A 146 7.94 5.09 -8.61
C SER A 146 9.36 4.63 -8.34
N ILE A 147 9.84 3.61 -9.06
CA ILE A 147 11.22 3.12 -8.95
C ILE A 147 11.82 3.02 -10.36
N ASP A 148 12.96 3.66 -10.57
CA ASP A 148 13.85 3.32 -11.68
C ASP A 148 14.56 2.02 -11.33
N THR A 149 14.10 0.92 -11.93
CA THR A 149 14.46 -0.44 -11.55
C THR A 149 15.86 -0.82 -11.96
N CYS A 150 16.43 -0.15 -12.96
CA CYS A 150 17.81 -0.38 -13.37
C CYS A 150 18.76 0.16 -12.31
N ASN A 151 18.54 1.41 -11.88
CA ASN A 151 19.53 2.13 -11.07
C ASN A 151 19.25 2.07 -9.57
N TYR A 152 18.01 1.87 -9.14
CA TYR A 152 17.57 2.16 -7.77
C TYR A 152 16.81 1.03 -7.07
N LEU A 153 16.37 -0.02 -7.77
CA LEU A 153 15.63 -1.13 -7.13
C LEU A 153 16.47 -1.82 -6.04
N ASN A 154 17.70 -2.23 -6.36
CA ASN A 154 18.58 -2.89 -5.40
C ASN A 154 18.90 -2.02 -4.20
N LEU A 155 19.11 -0.72 -4.40
CA LEU A 155 19.41 0.19 -3.30
C LEU A 155 18.22 0.33 -2.33
N ASN A 156 16.98 0.31 -2.83
CA ASN A 156 15.79 0.32 -1.98
C ASN A 156 15.63 -1.00 -1.21
N LEU A 157 15.81 -2.15 -1.88
CA LEU A 157 15.75 -3.47 -1.23
C LEU A 157 16.82 -3.60 -0.14
N LEU A 158 18.03 -3.12 -0.42
CA LEU A 158 19.13 -3.13 0.55
C LEU A 158 18.84 -2.24 1.76
N TRP A 159 18.25 -1.06 1.54
CA TRP A 159 17.84 -0.16 2.62
C TRP A 159 16.78 -0.81 3.51
N LEU A 160 15.75 -1.44 2.92
CA LEU A 160 14.72 -2.17 3.65
C LEU A 160 15.30 -3.33 4.46
N SER A 161 16.21 -4.13 3.88
CA SER A 161 16.86 -5.23 4.61
C SER A 161 17.70 -4.75 5.79
N LYS A 162 18.52 -3.71 5.60
CA LYS A 162 19.30 -3.14 6.70
C LYS A 162 18.41 -2.61 7.82
N LEU A 163 17.31 -1.94 7.46
CA LEU A 163 16.33 -1.45 8.43
C LEU A 163 15.66 -2.60 9.19
N GLN A 164 15.18 -3.62 8.48
CA GLN A 164 14.57 -4.81 9.07
C GLN A 164 15.54 -5.50 10.03
N LYS A 165 16.79 -5.74 9.60
CA LYS A 165 17.83 -6.36 10.43
C LYS A 165 18.07 -5.58 11.71
N ARG A 166 18.23 -4.25 11.62
CA ARG A 166 18.44 -3.38 12.77
C ARG A 166 17.31 -3.48 13.80
N ILE A 167 16.06 -3.59 13.35
CA ILE A 167 14.88 -3.70 14.22
C ILE A 167 14.77 -5.12 14.78
N ALA A 168 14.99 -6.15 13.95
CA ALA A 168 15.00 -7.55 14.35
C ALA A 168 16.02 -7.81 15.47
N ASP A 169 17.26 -7.33 15.32
CA ASP A 169 18.32 -7.47 16.32
C ASP A 169 17.96 -6.81 17.67
N ARG A 170 17.18 -5.71 17.65
CA ARG A 170 16.73 -4.99 18.86
C ARG A 170 15.44 -5.52 19.49
N THR A 171 14.68 -6.33 18.76
CA THR A 171 13.40 -6.90 19.22
C THR A 171 13.51 -8.39 19.55
N GLY A 172 14.56 -9.06 19.09
CA GLY A 172 14.75 -10.51 19.25
C GLY A 172 13.99 -11.35 18.21
N LEU A 173 13.30 -10.70 17.26
CA LEU A 173 12.64 -11.38 16.14
C LEU A 173 13.67 -11.79 15.08
N LYS A 174 13.37 -12.85 14.31
CA LYS A 174 14.15 -13.21 13.12
C LYS A 174 13.82 -12.25 11.97
N CYS A 175 14.71 -12.09 10.99
CA CYS A 175 14.34 -11.40 9.76
C CYS A 175 13.41 -12.31 8.93
N GLY A 176 12.21 -11.81 8.59
CA GLY A 176 11.28 -12.44 7.66
C GLY A 176 11.47 -11.96 6.22
N SER A 177 10.46 -12.17 5.39
CA SER A 177 10.48 -11.72 3.98
C SER A 177 10.40 -10.19 3.84
N ILE A 178 10.99 -9.68 2.77
CA ILE A 178 10.96 -8.27 2.36
C ILE A 178 9.98 -8.15 1.20
N ALA A 179 9.09 -7.16 1.23
CA ALA A 179 8.26 -6.84 0.07
C ALA A 179 8.39 -5.37 -0.31
N LEU A 180 8.27 -5.07 -1.60
CA LEU A 180 8.24 -3.73 -2.14
C LEU A 180 7.11 -3.62 -3.18
N MET A 181 6.10 -2.82 -2.86
CA MET A 181 5.06 -2.44 -3.80
C MET A 181 5.53 -1.26 -4.63
N ILE A 182 5.67 -1.48 -5.94
CA ILE A 182 6.14 -0.50 -6.90
C ILE A 182 4.95 -0.09 -7.78
N VAL A 183 4.38 1.09 -7.51
CA VAL A 183 3.27 1.61 -8.31
C VAL A 183 3.72 1.86 -9.75
N ASN A 184 4.91 2.47 -9.91
CA ASN A 184 5.49 2.76 -11.22
C ASN A 184 6.89 2.16 -11.36
N ALA A 185 6.96 0.92 -11.84
CA ALA A 185 8.22 0.27 -12.15
C ALA A 185 8.65 0.68 -13.56
N HIS A 186 9.87 1.20 -13.70
CA HIS A 186 10.37 1.58 -15.02
C HIS A 186 11.89 1.51 -15.09
N TYR A 187 12.44 1.39 -16.29
CA TYR A 187 13.83 1.76 -16.57
C TYR A 187 13.88 2.76 -17.73
N TYR A 188 14.92 3.58 -17.81
CA TYR A 188 15.09 4.50 -18.93
C TYR A 188 15.65 3.77 -20.15
N LEU A 189 15.16 4.08 -21.35
CA LEU A 189 15.59 3.37 -22.57
C LEU A 189 17.10 3.50 -22.84
N ARG A 190 17.76 4.56 -22.34
CA ARG A 190 19.23 4.69 -22.37
C ARG A 190 19.97 3.59 -21.61
N ASP A 191 19.31 2.94 -20.65
CA ASP A 191 19.86 1.87 -19.81
C ASP A 191 19.42 0.47 -20.30
N GLU A 192 18.66 0.37 -21.39
CA GLU A 192 18.09 -0.89 -21.88
C GLU A 192 19.16 -1.94 -22.22
N ASP A 193 20.32 -1.50 -22.71
CA ASP A 193 21.44 -2.39 -23.04
C ASP A 193 22.09 -3.01 -21.79
N ILE A 194 21.92 -2.42 -20.61
CA ILE A 194 22.29 -3.05 -19.33
C ILE A 194 21.27 -4.15 -19.03
N ILE A 195 19.97 -3.85 -19.18
CA ILE A 195 18.88 -4.78 -18.90
C ILE A 195 18.94 -6.02 -19.79
N LYS A 196 19.25 -5.87 -21.08
CA LYS A 196 19.41 -6.99 -22.03
C LYS A 196 20.52 -7.98 -21.66
N LYS A 197 21.47 -7.59 -20.80
CA LYS A 197 22.56 -8.45 -20.32
C LYS A 197 22.20 -9.24 -19.06
N ILE A 198 21.07 -8.92 -18.41
CA ILE A 198 20.61 -9.62 -17.21
C ILE A 198 20.28 -11.07 -17.59
N MET A 199 20.85 -12.01 -16.85
CA MET A 199 20.62 -13.43 -17.07
C MET A 199 19.20 -13.86 -16.70
N ASP A 200 18.76 -14.96 -17.29
CA ASP A 200 17.52 -15.61 -16.89
C ASP A 200 17.63 -16.17 -15.48
N VAL A 201 16.58 -15.94 -14.69
CA VAL A 201 16.42 -16.46 -13.33
C VAL A 201 14.95 -16.87 -13.20
N GLU A 202 14.72 -17.97 -12.50
CA GLU A 202 13.37 -18.49 -12.29
C GLU A 202 12.72 -17.81 -11.08
N GLU A 203 11.44 -17.48 -11.22
CA GLU A 203 10.61 -17.06 -10.10
C GLU A 203 10.42 -18.24 -9.14
N ILE A 204 10.52 -18.00 -7.83
CA ILE A 204 10.23 -19.08 -6.87
C ILE A 204 8.70 -19.30 -6.80
N PRO A 205 8.24 -20.49 -6.41
CA PRO A 205 6.81 -20.74 -6.24
C PRO A 205 6.16 -19.75 -5.27
N PRO A 206 4.88 -19.38 -5.49
CA PRO A 206 4.15 -18.54 -4.55
C PRO A 206 4.19 -19.05 -3.12
N THR A 207 4.42 -18.16 -2.17
CA THR A 207 4.43 -18.47 -0.73
C THR A 207 3.28 -17.79 -0.01
N GLU A 208 3.13 -18.08 1.28
CA GLU A 208 2.25 -17.42 2.23
C GLU A 208 2.58 -15.93 2.47
N ASP A 209 3.73 -15.44 1.97
CA ASP A 209 4.21 -14.08 2.22
C ASP A 209 3.45 -12.98 1.48
N ALA A 210 2.65 -13.34 0.48
CA ALA A 210 1.74 -12.46 -0.25
C ALA A 210 0.71 -13.24 -1.05
N LYS A 211 -0.44 -12.62 -1.32
CA LYS A 211 -1.49 -13.19 -2.16
C LYS A 211 -1.96 -12.13 -3.16
N LEU A 212 -2.24 -12.57 -4.39
CA LEU A 212 -2.75 -11.72 -5.45
C LEU A 212 -4.16 -12.16 -5.83
N ILE A 213 -5.10 -11.23 -5.75
CA ILE A 213 -6.47 -11.38 -6.18
C ILE A 213 -6.69 -10.46 -7.40
N ARG A 214 -7.29 -11.01 -8.46
CA ARG A 214 -7.63 -10.26 -9.68
C ARG A 214 -9.12 -10.33 -9.91
N ALA A 215 -9.80 -9.22 -9.67
CA ALA A 215 -11.24 -9.13 -9.77
C ALA A 215 -11.66 -8.19 -10.89
N LYS A 216 -12.80 -8.51 -11.53
CA LYS A 216 -13.41 -7.63 -12.52
C LYS A 216 -14.06 -6.41 -11.85
N THR A 217 -14.76 -6.61 -10.74
CA THR A 217 -15.54 -5.59 -10.01
C THR A 217 -15.22 -5.62 -8.52
N ILE A 218 -15.69 -4.60 -7.79
CA ILE A 218 -15.50 -4.50 -6.33
C ILE A 218 -16.10 -5.72 -5.58
N PRO A 219 -17.37 -6.13 -5.82
CA PRO A 219 -17.97 -7.26 -5.10
C PRO A 219 -17.21 -8.58 -5.25
N ILE A 220 -16.77 -8.90 -6.47
CA ILE A 220 -15.99 -10.12 -6.74
C ILE A 220 -14.69 -10.10 -5.92
N GLY A 221 -13.95 -8.98 -5.97
CA GLY A 221 -12.71 -8.86 -5.24
C GLY A 221 -12.89 -8.89 -3.72
N TRP A 222 -14.00 -8.34 -3.22
CA TRP A 222 -14.35 -8.39 -1.81
C TRP A 222 -14.65 -9.82 -1.34
N ARG A 223 -15.49 -10.58 -2.07
CA ARG A 223 -15.79 -11.97 -1.74
C ARG A 223 -14.57 -12.88 -1.79
N GLU A 224 -13.74 -12.75 -2.83
CA GLU A 224 -12.48 -13.51 -2.94
C GLU A 224 -11.51 -13.16 -1.80
N THR A 225 -11.51 -11.91 -1.34
CA THR A 225 -10.73 -11.48 -0.18
C THR A 225 -11.24 -12.14 1.11
N LEU A 226 -12.57 -12.17 1.32
CA LEU A 226 -13.17 -12.83 2.47
C LEU A 226 -12.86 -14.33 2.47
N GLU A 227 -12.99 -15.00 1.32
CA GLU A 227 -12.72 -16.42 1.17
C GLU A 227 -11.26 -16.75 1.49
N LEU A 228 -10.32 -15.99 0.92
CA LEU A 228 -8.88 -16.12 1.17
C LEU A 228 -8.58 -15.98 2.67
N VAL A 229 -9.00 -14.88 3.30
CA VAL A 229 -8.66 -14.60 4.70
C VAL A 229 -9.34 -15.59 5.65
N TYR A 230 -10.57 -15.99 5.36
CA TYR A 230 -11.33 -16.88 6.23
C TYR A 230 -10.76 -18.32 6.24
N HIS A 231 -10.28 -18.80 5.10
CA HIS A 231 -9.80 -20.18 4.94
C HIS A 231 -8.28 -20.34 5.03
N GLU A 232 -7.50 -19.38 4.55
CA GLU A 232 -6.03 -19.47 4.47
C GLU A 232 -5.31 -18.46 5.38
N GLY A 233 -6.04 -17.57 6.05
CA GLY A 233 -5.44 -16.55 6.92
C GLY A 233 -4.74 -17.14 8.15
N TYR A 234 -3.68 -16.49 8.58
CA TYR A 234 -3.09 -16.68 9.90
C TYR A 234 -4.10 -16.30 10.97
N GLU A 235 -3.97 -16.86 12.17
CA GLU A 235 -4.71 -16.42 13.35
C GLU A 235 -3.76 -15.78 14.35
N ASP A 236 -4.13 -14.60 14.86
CA ASP A 236 -3.32 -13.89 15.84
C ASP A 236 -4.21 -13.07 16.80
N GLU A 237 -3.59 -12.66 17.91
CA GLU A 237 -4.19 -11.75 18.86
C GLU A 237 -4.30 -10.33 18.28
N THR A 238 -5.19 -9.54 18.84
CA THR A 238 -5.28 -8.12 18.50
C THR A 238 -5.16 -7.25 19.74
N GLN A 239 -4.60 -6.05 19.56
CA GLN A 239 -4.51 -5.03 20.60
C GLN A 239 -5.89 -4.52 21.06
N TRP A 240 -6.99 -4.92 20.40
CA TRP A 240 -8.35 -4.63 20.84
C TRP A 240 -8.86 -5.59 21.91
N GLY A 241 -8.21 -6.73 22.14
CA GLY A 241 -8.66 -7.72 23.13
C GLY A 241 -8.72 -7.18 24.57
N GLU A 242 -7.95 -6.14 24.88
CA GLU A 242 -7.98 -5.44 26.18
C GLU A 242 -9.30 -4.64 26.38
N VAL A 243 -9.99 -4.28 25.29
CA VAL A 243 -11.20 -3.43 25.30
C VAL A 243 -12.44 -4.19 24.84
N PHE A 244 -12.30 -5.04 23.81
CA PHE A 244 -13.37 -5.82 23.18
C PHE A 244 -12.96 -7.29 23.12
N GLU A 245 -13.41 -8.08 24.10
CA GLU A 245 -13.06 -9.50 24.24
C GLU A 245 -13.25 -10.30 22.93
N ARG A 246 -14.35 -10.04 22.22
CA ARG A 246 -14.68 -10.72 20.94
C ARG A 246 -13.84 -10.27 19.74
N GLN A 247 -13.11 -9.16 19.86
CA GLN A 247 -12.12 -8.69 18.88
C GLN A 247 -10.69 -8.99 19.32
N GLY A 248 -10.50 -9.72 20.42
CA GLY A 248 -9.18 -10.11 20.91
C GLY A 248 -8.40 -11.04 19.97
N ARG A 249 -9.07 -11.62 18.96
CA ARG A 249 -8.45 -12.43 17.90
C ARG A 249 -8.96 -12.02 16.52
N ALA A 250 -8.13 -12.23 15.51
CA ALA A 250 -8.50 -12.07 14.12
C ALA A 250 -7.83 -13.12 13.24
N LYS A 251 -8.49 -13.45 12.13
CA LYS A 251 -7.85 -14.11 10.99
C LYS A 251 -7.27 -13.05 10.07
N PHE A 252 -6.11 -13.25 9.48
CA PHE A 252 -5.56 -12.30 8.52
C PHE A 252 -4.72 -12.92 7.40
N GLY A 253 -4.85 -12.36 6.20
CA GLY A 253 -3.93 -12.60 5.08
C GLY A 253 -2.74 -11.63 5.13
N HIS A 254 -1.53 -12.15 5.04
CA HIS A 254 -0.31 -11.38 4.92
C HIS A 254 -0.14 -10.88 3.48
N ARG A 255 -0.03 -9.55 3.31
CA ARG A 255 0.13 -8.85 2.01
C ARG A 255 -0.84 -9.33 0.93
N VAL A 256 -2.12 -8.98 1.08
CA VAL A 256 -3.14 -9.22 0.06
C VAL A 256 -3.16 -8.06 -0.92
N LEU A 257 -2.72 -8.33 -2.16
CA LEU A 257 -2.76 -7.44 -3.30
C LEU A 257 -4.01 -7.73 -4.13
N LEU A 258 -4.91 -6.76 -4.20
CA LEU A 258 -6.16 -6.86 -4.95
C LEU A 258 -6.14 -5.88 -6.13
N GLY A 259 -6.21 -6.40 -7.35
CA GLY A 259 -6.40 -5.61 -8.56
C GLY A 259 -7.84 -5.69 -9.06
N ILE A 260 -8.52 -4.55 -9.16
CA ILE A 260 -9.89 -4.42 -9.65
C ILE A 260 -9.89 -3.71 -11.01
N GLU A 261 -10.38 -4.40 -12.03
CA GLU A 261 -10.37 -3.92 -13.42
C GLU A 261 -11.35 -2.77 -13.65
N ASN A 262 -12.62 -2.94 -13.25
CA ASN A 262 -13.70 -1.99 -13.48
C ASN A 262 -14.34 -1.57 -12.13
N PRO A 263 -13.67 -0.72 -11.34
CA PRO A 263 -14.12 -0.36 -9.98
C PRO A 263 -15.40 0.49 -9.94
N LEU A 264 -15.94 0.91 -11.10
CA LEU A 264 -17.15 1.72 -11.22
C LEU A 264 -18.37 0.89 -11.68
N GLU A 265 -18.17 -0.39 -12.00
CA GLU A 265 -19.24 -1.32 -12.38
C GLU A 265 -19.70 -2.10 -11.15
N GLU A 266 -21.02 -2.22 -10.96
CA GLU A 266 -21.63 -3.06 -9.92
C GLU A 266 -20.96 -2.90 -8.56
N MET A 267 -20.87 -1.66 -8.07
CA MET A 267 -19.97 -1.30 -6.98
C MET A 267 -20.34 -1.85 -5.59
N ILE A 268 -21.48 -2.54 -5.42
CA ILE A 268 -21.98 -2.99 -4.11
C ILE A 268 -22.43 -4.44 -4.22
N ASP A 269 -21.90 -5.27 -3.32
CA ASP A 269 -22.34 -6.64 -3.10
C ASP A 269 -23.68 -6.66 -2.36
N ASP A 270 -24.55 -7.59 -2.71
CA ASP A 270 -25.87 -7.75 -2.07
C ASP A 270 -25.79 -8.12 -0.58
N MET A 271 -24.67 -8.70 -0.15
CA MET A 271 -24.38 -9.06 1.24
C MET A 271 -23.42 -8.08 1.93
N ALA A 272 -23.09 -6.95 1.29
CA ALA A 272 -22.26 -5.94 1.92
C ALA A 272 -22.94 -5.37 3.18
N PRO A 273 -22.21 -5.14 4.29
CA PRO A 273 -22.79 -4.65 5.54
C PRO A 273 -23.11 -3.14 5.51
N PHE A 274 -23.39 -2.57 4.33
CA PHE A 274 -23.77 -1.17 4.16
C PHE A 274 -24.68 -0.97 2.95
N THR A 275 -25.43 0.12 2.96
CA THR A 275 -26.32 0.48 1.85
C THR A 275 -25.62 1.38 0.84
N LYS A 276 -26.15 1.46 -0.39
CA LYS A 276 -25.67 2.44 -1.38
C LYS A 276 -25.66 3.87 -0.87
N SER A 277 -26.72 4.28 -0.16
CA SER A 277 -26.80 5.64 0.41
C SER A 277 -25.65 5.90 1.38
N TYR A 278 -25.33 4.93 2.24
CA TYR A 278 -24.18 5.02 3.12
C TYR A 278 -22.87 5.10 2.33
N GLY A 279 -22.68 4.27 1.30
CA GLY A 279 -21.47 4.31 0.46
C GLY A 279 -21.25 5.66 -0.23
N GLU A 280 -22.31 6.29 -0.72
CA GLU A 280 -22.27 7.65 -1.29
C GLU A 280 -21.86 8.70 -0.27
N GLU A 281 -22.48 8.66 0.92
CA GLU A 281 -22.16 9.58 2.02
C GLU A 281 -20.73 9.37 2.52
N TYR A 282 -20.33 8.12 2.69
CA TYR A 282 -18.98 7.72 3.09
C TYR A 282 -17.95 8.26 2.09
N ALA A 283 -18.18 8.06 0.79
CA ALA A 283 -17.33 8.61 -0.26
C ALA A 283 -17.22 10.14 -0.18
N ALA A 284 -18.34 10.84 -0.09
CA ALA A 284 -18.36 12.30 -0.08
C ALA A 284 -17.67 12.88 1.16
N ARG A 285 -18.05 12.40 2.35
CA ARG A 285 -17.60 12.98 3.62
C ARG A 285 -16.23 12.48 4.06
N TYR A 286 -16.05 11.15 4.08
CA TYR A 286 -14.88 10.53 4.71
C TYR A 286 -13.69 10.37 3.77
N VAL A 287 -13.91 10.33 2.45
CA VAL A 287 -12.85 10.11 1.46
C VAL A 287 -12.54 11.38 0.65
N ILE A 288 -13.56 12.07 0.13
CA ILE A 288 -13.39 13.22 -0.77
C ILE A 288 -13.33 14.55 -0.01
N GLY A 289 -14.09 14.71 1.08
CA GLY A 289 -14.18 15.92 1.88
C GLY A 289 -15.15 16.97 1.31
N PHE A 290 -16.33 16.54 0.83
CA PHE A 290 -17.36 17.39 0.24
C PHE A 290 -18.67 17.37 1.06
N PRO A 291 -19.38 18.50 1.23
CA PRO A 291 -19.06 19.86 0.73
C PRO A 291 -17.96 20.56 1.52
N GLU A 292 -17.69 20.09 2.74
CA GLU A 292 -16.61 20.56 3.60
C GLU A 292 -15.99 19.36 4.32
N VAL A 293 -14.72 19.51 4.72
CA VAL A 293 -14.02 18.53 5.54
C VAL A 293 -14.47 18.70 6.98
N LYS A 294 -14.97 17.63 7.59
CA LYS A 294 -15.41 17.62 8.98
C LYS A 294 -14.90 16.36 9.67
N ILE A 295 -14.54 16.51 10.95
CA ILE A 295 -14.27 15.44 11.90
C ILE A 295 -15.38 15.57 12.95
N GLU A 296 -16.20 14.54 13.12
CA GLU A 296 -17.30 14.55 14.11
C GLU A 296 -16.78 14.27 15.52
N ASP A 297 -17.59 14.63 16.53
CA ASP A 297 -17.26 14.36 17.93
C ASP A 297 -17.03 12.86 18.15
N GLY A 298 -15.83 12.51 18.63
CA GLY A 298 -15.41 11.13 18.87
C GLY A 298 -14.62 10.50 17.72
N GLU A 299 -14.49 11.17 16.58
CA GLU A 299 -13.62 10.72 15.48
C GLU A 299 -12.20 11.28 15.64
N VAL A 300 -11.18 10.45 15.45
CA VAL A 300 -9.77 10.89 15.47
C VAL A 300 -9.38 11.54 14.13
N TYR A 301 -9.90 11.01 13.02
CA TYR A 301 -9.60 11.50 11.67
C TYR A 301 -10.65 11.01 10.68
N THR A 302 -10.68 11.65 9.50
CA THR A 302 -11.24 11.06 8.28
C THR A 302 -10.14 10.97 7.22
N TYR A 303 -10.27 10.10 6.21
CA TYR A 303 -9.28 10.09 5.12
C TYR A 303 -9.26 11.43 4.38
N ALA A 304 -10.42 12.09 4.26
CA ALA A 304 -10.56 13.42 3.72
C ALA A 304 -9.80 14.47 4.55
N SER A 305 -9.88 14.45 5.88
CA SER A 305 -9.14 15.41 6.72
C SER A 305 -7.63 15.29 6.52
N ARG A 306 -7.12 14.07 6.40
CA ARG A 306 -5.69 13.82 6.13
C ARG A 306 -5.27 14.21 4.71
N ALA A 307 -6.16 14.02 3.73
CA ALA A 307 -5.89 14.28 2.32
C ALA A 307 -5.99 15.78 1.95
N ARG A 308 -6.90 16.51 2.59
CA ARG A 308 -7.20 17.93 2.32
C ARG A 308 -6.44 18.91 3.21
N GLY A 309 -5.71 18.39 4.21
CA GLY A 309 -4.89 19.17 5.14
C GLY A 309 -5.24 18.84 6.59
N ASP A 310 -4.37 18.10 7.28
CA ASP A 310 -4.65 17.66 8.64
C ASP A 310 -4.45 18.82 9.64
N PRO A 311 -5.36 19.03 10.61
CA PRO A 311 -5.21 20.09 11.60
C PRO A 311 -3.93 20.03 12.42
N ASP A 312 -3.39 18.83 12.66
CA ASP A 312 -2.17 18.63 13.44
C ASP A 312 -0.90 18.91 12.62
N ASP A 313 -0.98 19.05 11.28
CA ASP A 313 0.19 19.29 10.43
C ASP A 313 0.93 20.58 10.80
N GLU A 314 0.20 21.67 11.03
CA GLU A 314 0.79 22.97 11.42
C GLU A 314 1.53 22.90 12.74
N ARG A 315 1.01 22.11 13.69
CA ARG A 315 1.61 21.96 15.01
C ARG A 315 2.89 21.11 14.97
N TRP A 316 2.86 20.00 14.25
CA TRP A 316 3.96 19.02 14.29
C TRP A 316 5.05 19.29 13.27
N PHE A 317 4.70 19.89 12.13
CA PHE A 317 5.65 20.21 11.08
C PHE A 317 6.02 21.69 11.02
N GLU A 318 5.36 22.56 11.80
CA GLU A 318 5.58 24.00 11.77
C GLU A 318 5.41 24.60 10.36
N ARG A 319 4.51 24.00 9.56
CA ARG A 319 4.25 24.34 8.15
C ARG A 319 2.75 24.40 7.87
N GLU A 320 2.35 25.27 6.94
CA GLU A 320 0.97 25.35 6.46
C GLU A 320 0.49 24.02 5.87
N ARG A 321 -0.82 23.75 6.06
CA ARG A 321 -1.48 22.55 5.53
C ARG A 321 -1.52 22.60 4.00
N VAL A 322 -1.46 21.41 3.40
CA VAL A 322 -1.53 21.23 1.95
C VAL A 322 -2.79 20.44 1.59
N ASP A 323 -3.62 20.97 0.69
CA ASP A 323 -4.66 20.20 0.02
C ASP A 323 -4.01 19.32 -1.04
N GLN A 324 -3.63 18.11 -0.64
CA GLN A 324 -2.92 17.16 -1.49
C GLN A 324 -3.80 16.70 -2.67
N LEU A 325 -5.13 16.64 -2.50
CA LEU A 325 -6.04 16.26 -3.58
C LEU A 325 -6.11 17.34 -4.65
N ALA A 326 -6.16 18.61 -4.26
CA ALA A 326 -6.07 19.73 -5.20
C ALA A 326 -4.73 19.71 -5.95
N ALA A 327 -3.63 19.50 -5.25
CA ALA A 327 -2.30 19.40 -5.85
C ALA A 327 -2.18 18.21 -6.83
N VAL A 328 -2.75 17.04 -6.48
CA VAL A 328 -2.84 15.87 -7.39
C VAL A 328 -3.57 16.23 -8.69
N VAL A 329 -4.73 16.88 -8.59
CA VAL A 329 -5.50 17.27 -9.78
C VAL A 329 -4.72 18.26 -10.64
N SER A 330 -4.03 19.23 -10.04
CA SER A 330 -3.16 20.17 -10.78
C SER A 330 -2.05 19.43 -11.51
N ARG A 331 -1.34 18.53 -10.81
CA ARG A 331 -0.21 17.76 -11.37
C ARG A 331 -0.63 16.89 -12.54
N LEU A 332 -1.78 16.22 -12.46
CA LEU A 332 -2.31 15.39 -13.55
C LEU A 332 -2.80 16.25 -14.75
N LYS A 333 -3.28 17.47 -14.51
CA LYS A 333 -3.64 18.43 -15.58
C LYS A 333 -2.40 18.98 -16.28
N GLU A 334 -1.32 19.25 -15.54
CA GLU A 334 -0.04 19.73 -16.06
C GLU A 334 0.72 18.65 -16.85
N ASP A 335 0.80 17.44 -16.28
CA ASP A 335 1.46 16.29 -16.88
C ASP A 335 0.64 15.03 -16.61
N ARG A 336 -0.11 14.58 -17.63
CA ARG A 336 -0.91 13.35 -17.61
C ARG A 336 -0.11 12.12 -17.17
N TRP A 337 1.19 12.09 -17.44
CA TRP A 337 2.09 10.97 -17.18
C TRP A 337 2.93 11.15 -15.91
N THR A 338 2.63 12.16 -15.10
CA THR A 338 3.36 12.43 -13.87
C THR A 338 3.39 11.21 -12.96
N ARG A 339 4.56 10.97 -12.35
CA ARG A 339 4.77 9.94 -11.32
C ARG A 339 4.67 10.51 -9.90
N ARG A 340 4.19 11.76 -9.78
CA ARG A 340 4.19 12.57 -8.55
C ARG A 340 2.77 12.85 -8.02
N ALA A 341 1.74 12.30 -8.65
CA ALA A 341 0.36 12.44 -8.21
C ALA A 341 0.07 11.43 -7.09
N PHE A 342 0.31 11.82 -5.84
CA PHE A 342 0.06 10.97 -4.68
C PHE A 342 -0.51 11.78 -3.51
N VAL A 343 -1.08 11.06 -2.55
CA VAL A 343 -1.51 11.58 -1.26
C VAL A 343 -0.93 10.71 -0.17
N THR A 344 -0.33 11.34 0.84
CA THR A 344 0.05 10.68 2.09
C THR A 344 -0.99 10.93 3.17
N ILE A 345 -1.54 9.83 3.69
CA ILE A 345 -2.54 9.83 4.77
C ILE A 345 -1.85 9.64 6.12
N SER A 346 -0.80 8.82 6.13
CA SER A 346 0.04 8.62 7.29
C SER A 346 0.67 9.92 7.78
N ARG A 347 0.88 10.00 9.08
CA ARG A 347 1.76 10.98 9.71
C ARG A 347 2.77 10.28 10.62
N PRO A 348 3.96 10.88 10.85
CA PRO A 348 4.96 10.30 11.74
C PRO A 348 4.44 10.02 13.15
N TRP A 349 3.59 10.88 13.69
CA TRP A 349 3.00 10.72 15.02
C TRP A 349 1.87 9.69 15.09
N ASP A 350 1.44 9.10 13.97
CA ASP A 350 0.46 8.01 14.01
C ASP A 350 0.96 6.82 14.85
N ILE A 351 2.27 6.62 14.94
CA ILE A 351 2.87 5.52 15.70
C ILE A 351 2.58 5.58 17.21
N VAL A 352 2.19 6.75 17.75
CA VAL A 352 1.80 6.92 19.15
C VAL A 352 0.29 6.99 19.35
N LEU A 353 -0.51 6.90 18.29
CA LEU A 353 -1.96 6.92 18.38
C LEU A 353 -2.51 5.53 18.71
N ASP A 354 -3.63 5.50 19.44
CA ASP A 354 -4.38 4.27 19.67
C ASP A 354 -5.13 3.80 18.40
N GLU A 355 -5.58 4.76 17.61
CA GLU A 355 -6.32 4.53 16.36
C GLU A 355 -5.60 5.17 15.16
N PRO A 356 -4.40 4.68 14.77
CA PRO A 356 -3.69 5.23 13.64
C PRO A 356 -4.42 4.96 12.32
N ALA A 357 -4.19 5.80 11.31
CA ALA A 357 -4.78 5.59 10.00
C ALA A 357 -4.41 4.23 9.38
N CYS A 358 -5.42 3.47 8.95
CA CYS A 358 -5.27 2.16 8.31
C CYS A 358 -4.69 2.30 6.89
N LEU A 359 -5.30 3.16 6.07
CA LEU A 359 -4.70 3.65 4.84
C LEU A 359 -3.51 4.55 5.17
N ARG A 360 -2.39 4.33 4.48
CA ARG A 360 -1.16 5.10 4.70
C ARG A 360 -0.88 6.05 3.56
N SER A 361 -1.10 5.63 2.33
CA SER A 361 -0.87 6.45 1.15
C SER A 361 -1.64 5.93 -0.06
N TYR A 362 -1.84 6.78 -1.04
CA TYR A 362 -2.32 6.36 -2.35
C TYR A 362 -1.74 7.18 -3.50
N VAL A 363 -1.63 6.55 -4.66
CA VAL A 363 -0.97 7.11 -5.84
C VAL A 363 -1.90 7.01 -7.04
N PHE A 364 -2.04 8.11 -7.76
CA PHE A 364 -2.69 8.14 -9.07
C PHE A 364 -1.63 8.07 -10.16
N GLN A 365 -1.89 7.28 -11.19
CA GLN A 365 -1.07 7.26 -12.40
C GLN A 365 -1.90 6.92 -13.62
N ALA A 366 -1.61 7.53 -14.76
CA ALA A 366 -2.14 7.04 -16.02
C ALA A 366 -1.66 5.60 -16.26
N ILE A 367 -2.55 4.69 -16.68
CA ILE A 367 -2.24 3.31 -17.07
C ILE A 367 -2.11 3.19 -18.60
N ASP A 368 -2.83 4.04 -19.30
CA ASP A 368 -2.74 4.31 -20.73
C ASP A 368 -3.31 5.72 -21.00
N ASP A 369 -3.53 6.07 -22.26
CA ASP A 369 -4.07 7.39 -22.64
C ASP A 369 -5.45 7.69 -22.07
N GLU A 370 -6.27 6.68 -21.77
CA GLU A 370 -7.67 6.85 -21.34
C GLU A 370 -7.93 6.41 -19.89
N THR A 371 -7.06 5.60 -19.30
CA THR A 371 -7.28 4.94 -18.01
C THR A 371 -6.45 5.57 -16.89
N LEU A 372 -7.11 6.07 -15.85
CA LEU A 372 -6.48 6.48 -14.59
C LEU A 372 -6.46 5.30 -13.61
N GLY A 373 -5.29 4.97 -13.10
CA GLY A 373 -5.09 4.00 -12.02
C GLY A 373 -5.03 4.69 -10.66
N LEU A 374 -5.60 4.05 -9.63
CA LEU A 374 -5.40 4.39 -8.22
C LEU A 374 -4.83 3.18 -7.48
N THR A 375 -3.71 3.38 -6.79
CA THR A 375 -3.08 2.34 -5.97
C THR A 375 -3.08 2.76 -4.52
N LEU A 376 -3.75 1.97 -3.67
CA LEU A 376 -3.92 2.18 -2.24
C LEU A 376 -2.94 1.30 -1.45
N PHE A 377 -2.28 1.87 -0.45
CA PHE A 377 -1.43 1.13 0.49
C PHE A 377 -1.98 1.21 1.92
N MET A 378 -2.40 0.06 2.44
CA MET A 378 -2.97 -0.08 3.77
C MET A 378 -2.06 -0.94 4.65
N ARG A 379 -1.72 -0.46 5.85
CA ARG A 379 -0.99 -1.25 6.85
C ARG A 379 -1.86 -2.39 7.39
N SER A 380 -3.16 -2.13 7.50
CA SER A 380 -4.17 -3.09 7.93
C SER A 380 -5.52 -2.69 7.35
N ASN A 381 -6.39 -3.66 7.07
CA ASN A 381 -7.73 -3.38 6.58
C ASN A 381 -8.70 -4.47 7.03
N ASP A 382 -9.84 -4.08 7.61
CA ASP A 382 -10.90 -5.01 7.99
C ASP A 382 -11.62 -5.49 6.71
N ALA A 383 -11.43 -6.75 6.37
CA ALA A 383 -11.94 -7.38 5.17
C ALA A 383 -13.47 -7.35 5.13
N TYR A 384 -14.15 -7.55 6.27
CA TYR A 384 -15.61 -7.62 6.31
C TYR A 384 -16.24 -6.25 6.60
N GLY A 385 -15.82 -5.61 7.69
CA GLY A 385 -16.45 -4.39 8.20
C GLY A 385 -16.12 -3.12 7.42
N ALA A 386 -14.99 -3.05 6.71
CA ALA A 386 -14.52 -1.79 6.12
C ALA A 386 -14.11 -1.87 4.65
N THR A 387 -13.52 -2.97 4.18
CA THR A 387 -12.87 -3.05 2.86
C THR A 387 -13.82 -2.70 1.73
N HIS A 388 -15.05 -3.18 1.77
CA HIS A 388 -16.02 -2.93 0.71
C HIS A 388 -16.43 -1.44 0.65
N ALA A 389 -16.67 -0.80 1.80
CA ALA A 389 -16.99 0.62 1.87
C ALA A 389 -15.79 1.49 1.46
N ASN A 390 -14.57 1.12 1.88
CA ASN A 390 -13.32 1.75 1.45
C ASN A 390 -13.19 1.70 -0.09
N GLN A 391 -13.35 0.52 -0.69
CA GLN A 391 -13.30 0.36 -2.16
C GLN A 391 -14.35 1.20 -2.87
N TYR A 392 -15.57 1.25 -2.35
CA TYR A 392 -16.63 2.11 -2.88
C TYR A 392 -16.22 3.59 -2.83
N GLY A 393 -15.78 4.07 -1.68
CA GLY A 393 -15.36 5.46 -1.46
C GLY A 393 -14.20 5.87 -2.36
N PHE A 394 -13.16 5.04 -2.43
CA PHE A 394 -11.99 5.30 -3.28
C PHE A 394 -12.28 5.16 -4.77
N ALA A 395 -13.21 4.31 -5.19
CA ALA A 395 -13.67 4.28 -6.57
C ALA A 395 -14.38 5.59 -6.95
N ARG A 396 -15.18 6.17 -6.03
CA ARG A 396 -15.80 7.49 -6.24
C ARG A 396 -14.79 8.64 -6.28
N LEU A 397 -13.79 8.61 -5.40
CA LEU A 397 -12.67 9.56 -5.46
C LEU A 397 -11.93 9.43 -6.80
N LEU A 398 -11.57 8.21 -7.21
CA LEU A 398 -10.90 7.94 -8.48
C LEU A 398 -11.72 8.45 -9.66
N TRP A 399 -13.03 8.23 -9.66
CA TRP A 399 -13.89 8.75 -10.71
C TRP A 399 -13.93 10.27 -10.76
N TRP A 400 -14.01 10.93 -9.61
CA TRP A 400 -13.96 12.39 -9.53
C TRP A 400 -12.64 12.93 -10.09
N VAL A 401 -11.49 12.39 -9.68
CA VAL A 401 -10.17 12.81 -10.20
C VAL A 401 -10.07 12.51 -11.70
N ALA A 402 -10.52 11.35 -12.17
CA ALA A 402 -10.49 10.98 -13.59
C ALA A 402 -11.27 11.99 -14.45
N ARG A 403 -12.48 12.40 -14.00
CA ARG A 403 -13.28 13.41 -14.70
C ARG A 403 -12.61 14.78 -14.71
N GLU A 404 -12.05 15.20 -13.58
CA GLU A 404 -11.33 16.48 -13.48
C GLU A 404 -10.12 16.55 -14.39
N THR A 405 -9.48 15.41 -14.66
CA THR A 405 -8.20 15.33 -15.40
C THR A 405 -8.36 14.77 -16.83
N GLY A 406 -9.60 14.48 -17.24
CA GLY A 406 -9.94 14.06 -18.61
C GLY A 406 -9.58 12.61 -18.96
N PHE A 407 -9.55 11.72 -17.97
CA PHE A 407 -9.54 10.27 -18.20
C PHE A 407 -10.97 9.74 -18.31
N LYS A 408 -11.13 8.62 -19.02
CA LYS A 408 -12.45 8.03 -19.31
C LYS A 408 -12.68 6.71 -18.57
N LYS A 409 -11.61 6.03 -18.18
CA LYS A 409 -11.62 4.74 -17.51
C LYS A 409 -10.84 4.79 -16.21
N CYS A 410 -11.16 3.87 -15.32
CA CYS A 410 -10.59 3.78 -14.00
C CYS A 410 -10.15 2.35 -13.72
N ARG A 411 -9.01 2.17 -13.04
CA ARG A 411 -8.55 0.89 -12.49
C ARG A 411 -8.10 1.11 -11.06
N MET A 412 -8.36 0.15 -10.17
CA MET A 412 -7.99 0.27 -8.76
C MET A 412 -7.13 -0.90 -8.33
N THR A 413 -6.07 -0.61 -7.59
CA THR A 413 -5.22 -1.60 -6.93
C THR A 413 -5.20 -1.29 -5.44
N LEU A 414 -5.35 -2.29 -4.58
CA LEU A 414 -5.26 -2.16 -3.13
C LEU A 414 -4.26 -3.19 -2.61
N LEU A 415 -3.27 -2.74 -1.85
CA LEU A 415 -2.42 -3.62 -1.05
C LEU A 415 -2.75 -3.42 0.42
N SER A 416 -3.22 -4.48 1.07
CA SER A 416 -3.30 -4.54 2.53
C SER A 416 -2.21 -5.44 3.07
N CYS A 417 -1.31 -4.91 3.89
CA CYS A 417 -0.27 -5.72 4.51
C CYS A 417 -0.84 -6.71 5.54
N ASN A 418 -1.92 -6.32 6.22
CA ASN A 418 -2.68 -7.16 7.14
C ASN A 418 -4.18 -7.07 6.84
N MET A 419 -4.67 -7.94 5.95
CA MET A 419 -6.09 -8.01 5.59
C MET A 419 -6.81 -8.96 6.55
N HIS A 420 -7.67 -8.45 7.43
CA HIS A 420 -8.14 -9.24 8.57
C HIS A 420 -9.66 -9.32 8.71
N ILE A 421 -10.14 -10.39 9.36
CA ILE A 421 -11.52 -10.57 9.81
C ILE A 421 -11.48 -10.77 11.33
N TYR A 422 -12.13 -9.88 12.07
CA TYR A 422 -12.25 -9.98 13.52
C TYR A 422 -13.09 -11.20 13.94
N GLY A 423 -12.80 -11.73 15.13
CA GLY A 423 -13.46 -12.91 15.69
C GLY A 423 -14.99 -12.82 15.74
N ASP A 424 -15.52 -11.64 16.09
CA ASP A 424 -16.96 -11.35 16.12
C ASP A 424 -17.65 -11.45 14.75
N SER A 425 -16.89 -11.38 13.66
CA SER A 425 -17.37 -11.40 12.29
C SER A 425 -17.21 -12.76 11.62
N TRP A 426 -16.60 -13.75 12.28
CA TRP A 426 -16.33 -15.06 11.68
C TRP A 426 -17.61 -15.81 11.28
N ASP A 427 -18.64 -15.81 12.12
CA ASP A 427 -19.91 -16.49 11.81
C ASP A 427 -20.64 -15.81 10.66
N ALA A 428 -20.67 -14.47 10.66
CA ALA A 428 -21.28 -13.69 9.58
C ALA A 428 -20.59 -13.95 8.23
N VAL A 429 -19.26 -13.95 8.20
CA VAL A 429 -18.49 -14.28 7.00
C VAL A 429 -18.69 -15.74 6.59
N GLY A 430 -18.70 -16.67 7.54
CA GLY A 430 -18.95 -18.09 7.27
C GLY A 430 -20.30 -18.32 6.57
N ASN A 431 -21.35 -17.68 7.08
CA ASN A 431 -22.69 -17.73 6.48
C ASN A 431 -22.77 -17.05 5.11
N LEU A 432 -22.03 -15.95 4.91
CA LEU A 432 -21.95 -15.25 3.63
C LEU A 432 -21.29 -16.13 2.56
N LEU A 433 -20.17 -16.80 2.90
CA LEU A 433 -19.42 -17.64 1.97
C LEU A 433 -20.09 -18.99 1.72
N ARG A 434 -20.83 -19.49 2.71
CA ARG A 434 -21.55 -20.78 2.63
C ARG A 434 -22.99 -20.57 3.13
N PRO A 435 -23.87 -19.99 2.31
CA PRO A 435 -25.25 -19.78 2.70
C PRO A 435 -25.89 -21.13 3.01
N GLU A 436 -26.51 -21.25 4.19
CA GLU A 436 -27.27 -22.44 4.52
C GLU A 436 -28.40 -22.59 3.51
N MET A 437 -28.42 -23.77 2.89
CA MET A 437 -29.49 -24.15 1.99
C MET A 437 -30.77 -24.26 2.81
N PRO A 438 -31.84 -23.49 2.50
CA PRO A 438 -33.09 -23.60 3.25
C PRO A 438 -33.54 -25.05 3.24
N THR A 439 -34.01 -25.54 4.37
CA THR A 439 -34.43 -26.93 4.53
C THR A 439 -35.53 -27.26 3.51
N THR A 440 -35.68 -28.55 3.17
CA THR A 440 -36.76 -28.99 2.28
C THR A 440 -38.13 -28.50 2.78
N ARG A 441 -38.31 -28.38 4.09
CA ARG A 441 -39.54 -27.90 4.72
C ARG A 441 -39.78 -26.40 4.48
N GLU A 442 -38.75 -25.56 4.65
CA GLU A 442 -38.82 -24.13 4.38
C GLU A 442 -39.04 -23.84 2.89
N ARG A 443 -38.39 -24.62 2.00
CA ARG A 443 -38.62 -24.53 0.55
C ARG A 443 -40.05 -24.87 0.13
N LEU A 444 -40.72 -25.72 0.91
CA LEU A 444 -42.11 -26.12 0.67
C LEU A 444 -43.12 -25.21 1.37
N GLY A 445 -42.67 -24.16 2.08
CA GLY A 445 -43.55 -23.20 2.75
C GLY A 445 -44.38 -23.80 3.90
N ILE A 446 -43.91 -24.88 4.51
CA ILE A 446 -44.62 -25.57 5.58
C ILE A 446 -44.18 -24.97 6.92
N CYS A 447 -44.94 -24.00 7.43
CA CYS A 447 -44.79 -23.51 8.82
C CYS A 447 -45.35 -24.54 9.81
N ASP A 448 -44.85 -24.52 11.06
CA ASP A 448 -45.28 -25.40 12.16
C ASP A 448 -46.74 -25.19 12.58
#